data_AF-A0A957UI46-F1
#
_entry.id   AF-A0A957UI46-F1
#
_cell.length_a   1.000
_cell.length_b   1.000
_cell.length_c   1.000
_cell.angle_alpha   90.00
_cell.angle_beta   90.00
_cell.angle_gamma   90.00
#
_symmetry.space_group_name_H-M   'P 1'
#
loop_
_entity.id
_entity.type
_entity.pdbx_description
1 polymer ?
#
loop_
_entity_poly.entity_id
_entity_poly.type
_entity_poly.pdbx_seq_one_letter_code
_entity_poly.pdbx_strand_id
1 'polypeptide(L)'
;ALTVMLDASGEPDEIWVRWQAVSDLYGSGPRDRHYVIDRLSGEIRFGNGRQGLVPTPGQNNLRLTYYRSGGGTHGNRATGEVVELKSSVPYIESVSNLEPATGGAQQEGLERVKERGCASLRHRNRAVTAQDLEDLAYAAAPNIARVAAIMPTFDPYQLWLDPESPAGGAPDHAAVHAGESGLVIVPDGREARPTPGLHLIERVRRFVQERSSATADLWVAGPEWVAVSVNVSV
;
A
#
# COMPACT_ATOMS: atom_id res chain seq x y z
N ALA A 1 2.46 13.74 22.75
CA ALA A 1 3.73 14.47 22.55
C ALA A 1 3.43 15.97 22.55
N LEU A 2 4.22 16.74 23.28
CA LEU A 2 4.16 18.21 23.34
C LEU A 2 5.26 18.78 22.43
N THR A 3 5.01 19.93 21.82
CA THR A 3 5.99 20.67 21.04
C THR A 3 5.97 22.12 21.53
N VAL A 4 7.10 22.61 22.01
CA VAL A 4 7.24 23.96 22.55
C VAL A 4 8.00 24.79 21.52
N MET A 5 7.41 25.91 21.08
CA MET A 5 8.08 26.92 20.28
C MET A 5 8.61 28.00 21.22
N LEU A 6 9.88 28.37 21.05
CA LEU A 6 10.53 29.41 21.86
C LEU A 6 10.57 30.72 21.08
N ASP A 7 10.49 31.85 21.80
CA ASP A 7 10.70 33.18 21.25
C ASP A 7 12.19 33.52 21.05
N ALA A 8 12.48 34.74 20.62
CA ALA A 8 13.85 35.23 20.42
C ALA A 8 14.68 35.35 21.72
N SER A 9 14.02 35.40 22.88
CA SER A 9 14.64 35.35 24.21
C SER A 9 14.89 33.93 24.72
N GLY A 10 14.37 32.91 24.05
CA GLY A 10 14.46 31.52 24.47
C GLY A 10 13.36 31.10 25.46
N GLU A 11 12.34 31.92 25.66
CA GLU A 11 11.18 31.61 26.51
C GLU A 11 10.07 30.90 25.71
N PRO A 12 9.24 30.04 26.34
CA PRO A 12 8.12 29.39 25.66
C PRO A 12 7.07 30.39 25.16
N ASP A 13 6.91 30.47 23.84
CA ASP A 13 5.92 31.31 23.17
C ASP A 13 4.63 30.53 22.86
N GLU A 14 4.77 29.33 22.28
CA GLU A 14 3.63 28.47 21.95
C GLU A 14 3.84 27.02 22.43
N ILE A 15 2.79 26.41 22.97
CA ILE A 15 2.80 25.00 23.35
C ILE A 15 1.75 24.24 22.54
N TRP A 16 2.23 23.39 21.63
CA TRP A 16 1.41 22.55 20.76
C TRP A 16 1.26 21.15 21.33
N VAL A 17 0.03 20.64 21.32
CA VAL A 17 -0.27 19.26 21.76
C VAL A 17 -0.61 18.42 20.55
N ARG A 18 0.06 17.28 20.39
CA ARG A 18 -0.23 16.35 19.29
C ARG A 18 -1.58 15.66 19.46
N TRP A 19 -2.40 15.75 18.42
CA TRP A 19 -3.60 14.92 18.24
C TRP A 19 -3.27 13.72 17.35
N GLN A 20 -3.98 12.60 17.55
CA GLN A 20 -3.77 11.35 16.83
C GLN A 20 -4.92 11.09 15.84
N ALA A 21 -4.55 10.81 14.58
CA ALA A 21 -5.52 10.39 13.58
C ALA A 21 -5.98 8.96 13.87
N VAL A 22 -7.29 8.73 13.85
CA VAL A 22 -7.92 7.42 13.99
C VAL A 22 -8.84 7.14 12.80
N SER A 23 -9.21 5.88 12.59
CA SER A 23 -10.18 5.48 11.55
C SER A 23 -11.57 6.03 11.82
N ASP A 24 -11.95 6.02 13.10
CA ASP A 24 -13.25 6.40 13.62
C ASP A 24 -13.12 6.77 15.10
N LEU A 25 -14.14 7.43 15.64
CA LEU A 25 -14.15 7.90 17.02
C LEU A 25 -14.85 6.92 17.97
N TYR A 26 -15.37 5.78 17.50
CA TYR A 26 -16.22 4.90 18.31
C TYR A 26 -15.48 4.34 19.53
N GLY A 27 -14.18 4.06 19.40
CA GLY A 27 -13.31 3.62 20.49
C GLY A 27 -12.64 4.73 21.29
N SER A 28 -12.93 6.00 21.02
CA SER A 28 -12.27 7.14 21.68
C SER A 28 -13.00 7.54 22.96
N GLY A 29 -12.25 7.76 24.05
CA GLY A 29 -12.76 8.31 25.30
C GLY A 29 -12.92 9.84 25.27
N PRO A 30 -13.62 10.43 26.27
CA PRO A 30 -13.86 11.88 26.36
C PRO A 30 -12.60 12.76 26.39
N ARG A 31 -11.48 12.22 26.83
CA ARG A 31 -10.19 12.93 26.97
C ARG A 31 -9.19 12.62 25.86
N ASP A 32 -9.57 11.74 24.93
CA ASP A 32 -8.67 11.31 23.87
C ASP A 32 -8.59 12.40 22.80
N ARG A 33 -7.35 12.82 22.50
CA ARG A 33 -7.07 13.81 21.47
C ARG A 33 -7.05 13.15 20.09
N HIS A 34 -8.20 12.62 19.71
CA HIS A 34 -8.39 11.93 18.44
C HIS A 34 -9.10 12.81 17.42
N TYR A 35 -8.72 12.63 16.16
CA TYR A 35 -9.41 13.23 15.03
C TYR A 35 -9.54 12.22 13.89
N VAL A 36 -10.53 12.44 13.04
CA VAL A 36 -10.72 11.71 11.79
C VAL A 36 -10.51 12.69 10.65
N ILE A 37 -9.80 12.24 9.62
CA ILE A 37 -9.61 13.00 8.39
C ILE A 37 -10.22 12.23 7.22
N ASP A 38 -11.16 12.87 6.53
CA ASP A 38 -11.54 12.47 5.19
C ASP A 38 -10.43 12.93 4.23
N ARG A 39 -9.69 11.96 3.69
CA ARG A 39 -8.54 12.24 2.81
C ARG A 39 -8.95 12.65 1.40
N LEU A 40 -10.22 12.47 1.05
CA LEU A 40 -10.76 12.88 -0.24
C LEU A 40 -11.13 14.36 -0.21
N SER A 41 -11.94 14.77 0.77
CA SER A 41 -12.38 16.16 0.91
C SER A 41 -11.38 17.04 1.67
N GLY A 42 -10.48 16.44 2.44
CA GLY A 42 -9.62 17.14 3.39
C GLY A 42 -10.35 17.55 4.68
N GLU A 43 -11.60 17.13 4.86
CA GLU A 43 -12.39 17.46 6.05
C GLU A 43 -11.81 16.78 7.30
N ILE A 44 -11.56 17.56 8.35
CA ILE A 44 -11.09 17.08 9.64
C ILE A 44 -12.24 17.20 10.65
N ARG A 45 -12.56 16.10 11.29
CA ARG A 45 -13.57 16.02 12.34
C ARG A 45 -12.94 15.63 13.66
N PHE A 46 -13.34 16.33 14.72
CA PHE A 46 -12.93 16.05 16.09
C PHE A 46 -14.05 15.36 16.86
N GLY A 47 -13.75 14.99 18.10
CA GLY A 47 -14.72 14.42 19.00
C GLY A 47 -15.83 15.38 19.41
N ASN A 48 -16.81 14.82 20.10
CA ASN A 48 -17.97 15.54 20.64
C ASN A 48 -17.94 15.67 22.17
N GLY A 49 -16.81 15.37 22.80
CA GLY A 49 -16.63 15.37 24.25
C GLY A 49 -17.08 14.09 24.95
N ARG A 50 -17.76 13.17 24.25
CA ARG A 50 -18.02 11.79 24.70
C ARG A 50 -17.13 10.79 23.98
N GLN A 51 -17.03 10.94 22.66
CA GLN A 51 -16.21 10.14 21.76
C GLN A 51 -15.09 11.03 21.20
N GLY A 52 -13.99 11.12 21.93
CA GLY A 52 -12.91 12.07 21.65
C GLY A 52 -13.16 13.46 22.22
N LEU A 53 -12.06 14.17 22.47
CA LEU A 53 -12.02 15.52 23.00
C LEU A 53 -12.46 16.54 21.93
N VAL A 54 -13.17 17.59 22.35
CA VAL A 54 -13.42 18.77 21.52
C VAL A 54 -12.22 19.72 21.67
N PRO A 55 -11.58 20.19 20.57
CA PRO A 55 -10.56 21.22 20.66
C PRO A 55 -11.13 22.48 21.33
N THR A 56 -10.31 23.13 22.15
CA THR A 56 -10.70 24.41 22.76
C THR A 56 -11.01 25.42 21.67
N PRO A 57 -12.18 26.09 21.66
CA PRO A 57 -12.48 27.13 20.68
C PRO A 57 -11.41 28.23 20.70
N GLY A 58 -10.96 28.67 19.53
CA GLY A 58 -9.93 29.68 19.41
C GLY A 58 -9.53 29.93 17.96
N GLN A 59 -8.78 30.99 17.72
CA GLN A 59 -8.15 31.26 16.44
C GLN A 59 -6.73 30.69 16.44
N ASN A 60 -6.25 30.22 15.28
CA ASN A 60 -4.89 29.68 15.11
C ASN A 60 -4.51 28.60 16.15
N ASN A 61 -5.48 27.82 16.61
CA ASN A 61 -5.32 26.80 17.66
C ASN A 61 -5.13 25.38 17.08
N LEU A 62 -5.17 25.23 15.76
CA LEU A 62 -4.98 23.98 15.05
C LEU A 62 -3.87 24.16 14.01
N ARG A 63 -2.86 23.29 14.09
CA ARG A 63 -1.71 23.30 13.19
C ARG A 63 -1.50 21.91 12.60
N LEU A 64 -1.48 21.82 11.28
CA LEU A 64 -1.07 20.62 10.57
C LEU A 64 0.43 20.70 10.33
N THR A 65 1.23 19.94 11.07
CA THR A 65 2.70 19.91 10.90
C THR A 65 3.10 19.29 9.56
N TYR A 66 2.31 18.33 9.07
CA TYR A 66 2.53 17.67 7.79
C TYR A 66 1.18 17.40 7.14
N TYR A 67 1.05 17.80 5.88
CA TYR A 67 -0.09 17.46 5.03
C TYR A 67 0.44 16.99 3.69
N ARG A 68 -0.09 15.88 3.20
CA ARG A 68 0.23 15.35 1.88
C ARG A 68 -1.06 15.15 1.13
N SER A 69 -1.24 15.93 0.06
CA SER A 69 -2.24 15.68 -0.97
C SER A 69 -1.60 14.97 -2.16
N GLY A 70 -2.42 14.23 -2.90
CA GLY A 70 -2.03 13.62 -4.18
C GLY A 70 -2.75 14.28 -5.35
N GLY A 71 -2.24 14.03 -6.57
CA GLY A 71 -2.87 14.47 -7.82
C GLY A 71 -3.62 13.36 -8.57
N GLY A 72 -3.86 12.22 -7.92
CA GLY A 72 -4.37 11.02 -8.59
C GLY A 72 -3.50 10.64 -9.80
N THR A 73 -4.13 10.29 -10.92
CA THR A 73 -3.41 9.97 -12.16
C THR A 73 -2.68 11.17 -12.78
N HIS A 74 -3.05 12.42 -12.45
CA HIS A 74 -2.32 13.61 -12.93
C HIS A 74 -0.93 13.75 -12.30
N GLY A 75 -0.69 13.06 -11.18
CA GLY A 75 0.64 12.97 -10.56
C GLY A 75 1.58 12.03 -11.30
N ASN A 76 1.08 11.19 -12.23
CA ASN A 76 1.94 10.35 -13.04
C ASN A 76 2.57 11.19 -14.16
N ARG A 77 3.90 11.16 -14.26
CA ARG A 77 4.69 12.01 -15.15
C ARG A 77 5.78 11.20 -15.82
N ALA A 78 6.06 11.49 -17.08
CA ALA A 78 7.13 10.81 -17.79
C ALA A 78 8.51 11.19 -17.20
N THR A 79 9.54 10.41 -17.56
CA THR A 79 10.93 10.75 -17.26
C THR A 79 11.24 12.16 -17.78
N GLY A 80 11.90 12.98 -16.96
CA GLY A 80 12.31 14.34 -17.32
C GLY A 80 11.21 15.41 -17.31
N GLU A 81 9.98 15.10 -16.90
CA GLU A 81 8.91 16.13 -16.80
C GLU A 81 8.91 16.90 -15.47
N VAL A 82 9.48 16.32 -14.40
CA VAL A 82 9.55 16.96 -13.08
C VAL A 82 10.87 17.70 -12.95
N VAL A 83 10.88 18.98 -13.36
CA VAL A 83 12.12 19.78 -13.51
C VAL A 83 12.20 21.03 -12.62
N GLU A 84 11.14 21.34 -11.88
CA GLU A 84 11.02 22.60 -11.14
C GLU A 84 11.44 22.45 -9.66
N LEU A 85 12.32 23.35 -9.19
CA LEU A 85 12.65 23.50 -7.77
C LEU A 85 11.69 24.48 -7.10
N LYS A 86 10.87 23.99 -6.15
CA LYS A 86 9.98 24.86 -5.36
C LYS A 86 10.71 25.72 -4.32
N SER A 87 11.92 25.34 -3.97
CA SER A 87 12.80 26.07 -3.06
C SER A 87 14.21 26.02 -3.62
N SER A 88 14.89 27.16 -3.65
CA SER A 88 16.28 27.23 -4.10
C SER A 88 17.18 26.44 -3.16
N VAL A 89 17.98 25.53 -3.73
CA VAL A 89 19.04 24.83 -3.01
C VAL A 89 20.38 25.39 -3.51
N PRO A 90 21.22 25.95 -2.63
CA PRO A 90 22.51 26.50 -3.05
C PRO A 90 23.34 25.50 -3.85
N TYR A 91 24.02 25.97 -4.90
CA TYR A 91 24.87 25.18 -5.79
C TYR A 91 24.16 24.11 -6.64
N ILE A 92 22.82 24.09 -6.67
CA ILE A 92 22.05 23.24 -7.58
C ILE A 92 21.44 24.09 -8.68
N GLU A 93 21.86 23.84 -9.93
CA GLU A 93 21.36 24.55 -11.11
C GLU A 93 20.00 24.04 -11.59
N SER A 94 19.79 22.72 -11.59
CA SER A 94 18.57 22.09 -12.08
C SER A 94 18.31 20.73 -11.43
N VAL A 95 17.07 20.25 -11.55
CA VAL A 95 16.66 18.91 -11.13
C VAL A 95 15.86 18.25 -12.23
N SER A 96 15.85 16.92 -12.25
CA SER A 96 14.95 16.13 -13.10
C SER A 96 14.67 14.78 -12.46
N ASN A 97 13.54 14.16 -12.82
CA ASN A 97 13.26 12.77 -12.48
C ASN A 97 13.83 11.84 -13.56
N LEU A 98 14.75 10.96 -13.16
CA LEU A 98 15.36 9.97 -14.08
C LEU A 98 14.41 8.80 -14.39
N GLU A 99 13.47 8.54 -13.49
CA GLU A 99 12.40 7.56 -13.67
C GLU A 99 11.04 8.26 -13.76
N PRO A 100 10.06 7.68 -14.47
CA PRO A 100 8.72 8.23 -14.50
C PRO A 100 8.11 8.27 -13.09
N ALA A 101 7.41 9.35 -12.76
CA ALA A 101 6.59 9.39 -11.57
C ALA A 101 5.36 8.49 -11.81
N THR A 102 5.17 7.49 -10.94
CA THR A 102 4.11 6.48 -11.07
C THR A 102 3.41 6.27 -9.72
N GLY A 103 2.37 5.43 -9.72
CA GLY A 103 1.62 5.06 -8.50
C GLY A 103 0.47 6.02 -8.15
N GLY A 104 0.32 7.12 -8.89
CA GLY A 104 -0.86 7.96 -8.81
C GLY A 104 -2.08 7.24 -9.40
N ALA A 105 -3.16 7.16 -8.62
CA ALA A 105 -4.41 6.53 -9.03
C ALA A 105 -5.59 7.41 -8.65
N GLN A 106 -6.68 7.28 -9.41
CA GLN A 106 -7.94 7.90 -9.02
C GLN A 106 -8.55 7.19 -7.80
N GLN A 107 -9.56 7.82 -7.22
CA GLN A 107 -10.35 7.21 -6.16
C GLN A 107 -10.91 5.86 -6.64
N GLU A 108 -10.93 4.89 -5.71
CA GLU A 108 -11.55 3.59 -5.95
C GLU A 108 -13.04 3.76 -6.30
N GLY A 109 -13.45 3.20 -7.44
CA GLY A 109 -14.85 3.23 -7.87
C GLY A 109 -15.75 2.34 -7.02
N LEU A 110 -17.05 2.66 -6.98
CA LEU A 110 -18.03 1.97 -6.13
C LEU A 110 -18.12 0.46 -6.40
N GLU A 111 -18.06 0.03 -7.67
CA GLU A 111 -18.11 -1.40 -8.00
C GLU A 111 -16.91 -2.17 -7.43
N ARG A 112 -15.71 -1.60 -7.55
CA ARG A 112 -14.50 -2.19 -6.96
C ARG A 112 -14.57 -2.23 -5.43
N VAL A 113 -15.16 -1.22 -4.80
CA VAL A 113 -15.42 -1.23 -3.35
C VAL A 113 -16.37 -2.38 -2.96
N LYS A 114 -17.42 -2.63 -3.73
CA LYS A 114 -18.36 -3.74 -3.46
C LYS A 114 -17.65 -5.10 -3.54
N GLU A 115 -16.90 -5.32 -4.61
CA GLU A 115 -16.12 -6.55 -4.81
C GLU A 115 -15.09 -6.75 -3.68
N ARG A 116 -14.29 -5.72 -3.40
CA ARG A 116 -13.28 -5.73 -2.33
C ARG A 116 -13.89 -5.91 -0.94
N GLY A 117 -15.08 -5.36 -0.69
CA GLY A 117 -15.78 -5.48 0.58
C GLY A 117 -16.14 -6.93 0.92
N CYS A 118 -16.71 -7.66 -0.06
CA CYS A 118 -17.00 -9.08 0.08
C CYS A 118 -15.72 -9.91 0.32
N ALA A 119 -14.66 -9.65 -0.46
CA ALA A 119 -13.36 -10.28 -0.27
C ALA A 119 -12.80 -10.02 1.14
N SER A 120 -12.84 -8.77 1.60
CA SER A 120 -12.32 -8.36 2.92
C SER A 120 -12.97 -9.12 4.08
N LEU A 121 -14.28 -9.38 4.01
CA LEU A 121 -15.00 -10.16 5.00
C LEU A 121 -14.63 -11.65 4.95
N ARG A 122 -14.41 -12.18 3.75
CA ARG A 122 -14.05 -13.59 3.50
C ARG A 122 -12.67 -13.91 4.05
N HIS A 123 -11.65 -13.12 3.67
CA HIS A 123 -10.26 -13.38 4.03
C HIS A 123 -9.85 -12.79 5.38
N ARG A 124 -10.65 -11.88 5.97
CA ARG A 124 -10.43 -11.26 7.30
C ARG A 124 -9.01 -10.71 7.50
N ASN A 125 -8.49 -10.07 6.46
CA ASN A 125 -7.12 -9.53 6.44
C ASN A 125 -6.01 -10.59 6.66
N ARG A 126 -6.22 -11.83 6.21
CA ARG A 126 -5.23 -12.92 6.18
C ARG A 126 -5.03 -13.46 4.76
N ALA A 127 -3.79 -13.77 4.41
CA ALA A 127 -3.42 -14.42 3.16
C ALA A 127 -3.27 -15.93 3.38
N VAL A 128 -4.29 -16.71 3.01
CA VAL A 128 -4.31 -18.17 3.22
C VAL A 128 -4.46 -18.93 1.90
N THR A 129 -5.42 -18.52 1.08
CA THR A 129 -5.68 -19.13 -0.24
C THR A 129 -5.05 -18.31 -1.36
N ALA A 130 -4.91 -18.90 -2.55
CA ALA A 130 -4.47 -18.18 -3.75
C ALA A 130 -5.34 -16.92 -4.02
N GLN A 131 -6.67 -17.05 -3.87
CA GLN A 131 -7.59 -15.93 -4.02
C GLN A 131 -7.35 -14.84 -2.96
N ASP A 132 -7.01 -15.20 -1.72
CA ASP A 132 -6.70 -14.21 -0.68
C ASP A 132 -5.45 -13.42 -1.02
N LEU A 133 -4.42 -14.07 -1.57
CA LEU A 133 -3.20 -13.40 -2.01
C LEU A 133 -3.51 -12.39 -3.12
N GLU A 134 -4.33 -12.76 -4.10
CA GLU A 134 -4.75 -11.87 -5.18
C GLU A 134 -5.59 -10.69 -4.67
N ASP A 135 -6.60 -10.96 -3.85
CA ASP A 135 -7.49 -9.94 -3.28
C ASP A 135 -6.69 -8.93 -2.41
N LEU A 136 -5.73 -9.43 -1.62
CA LEU A 136 -4.85 -8.59 -0.82
C LEU A 136 -3.86 -7.77 -1.66
N ALA A 137 -3.36 -8.34 -2.77
CA ALA A 137 -2.54 -7.59 -3.70
C ALA A 137 -3.33 -6.43 -4.33
N TYR A 138 -4.58 -6.65 -4.76
CA TYR A 138 -5.45 -5.57 -5.23
C TYR A 138 -5.74 -4.51 -4.17
N ALA A 139 -5.81 -4.89 -2.89
CA ALA A 139 -5.98 -3.96 -1.78
C ALA A 139 -4.71 -3.16 -1.43
N ALA A 140 -3.53 -3.67 -1.77
CA ALA A 140 -2.26 -3.02 -1.47
C ALA A 140 -2.06 -1.71 -2.26
N ALA A 141 -2.52 -1.68 -3.52
CA ALA A 141 -2.41 -0.52 -4.39
C ALA A 141 -3.59 -0.42 -5.40
N PRO A 142 -4.16 0.79 -5.58
CA PRO A 142 -5.28 1.00 -6.49
C PRO A 142 -4.91 0.92 -7.98
N ASN A 143 -3.64 1.12 -8.34
CA ASN A 143 -3.15 1.12 -9.73
C ASN A 143 -2.71 -0.27 -10.21
N ILE A 144 -3.38 -1.34 -9.75
CA ILE A 144 -3.13 -2.71 -10.21
C ILE A 144 -4.30 -3.14 -11.09
N ALA A 145 -3.99 -3.41 -12.36
CA ALA A 145 -4.95 -3.87 -13.35
C ALA A 145 -5.21 -5.38 -13.26
N ARG A 146 -4.16 -6.16 -12.99
CA ARG A 146 -4.27 -7.62 -12.89
C ARG A 146 -3.30 -8.20 -11.88
N VAL A 147 -3.72 -9.27 -11.23
CA VAL A 147 -2.90 -10.11 -10.37
C VAL A 147 -3.12 -11.57 -10.76
N ALA A 148 -2.07 -12.38 -10.64
CA ALA A 148 -2.17 -13.83 -10.64
C ALA A 148 -1.30 -14.41 -9.51
N ALA A 149 -1.88 -15.25 -8.67
CA ALA A 149 -1.15 -16.02 -7.68
C ALA A 149 -0.54 -17.29 -8.30
N ILE A 150 0.72 -17.54 -8.00
CA ILE A 150 1.46 -18.73 -8.43
C ILE A 150 1.70 -19.57 -7.18
N MET A 151 0.98 -20.68 -7.07
CA MET A 151 1.10 -21.59 -5.93
C MET A 151 2.08 -22.72 -6.26
N PRO A 152 2.82 -23.23 -5.27
CA PRO A 152 3.72 -24.35 -5.49
C PRO A 152 2.90 -25.58 -5.85
N THR A 153 3.37 -26.33 -6.85
CA THR A 153 2.70 -27.54 -7.33
C THR A 153 3.46 -28.75 -6.84
N PHE A 154 2.92 -29.43 -5.82
CA PHE A 154 3.49 -30.66 -5.27
C PHE A 154 2.39 -31.58 -4.72
N ASP A 155 2.68 -32.87 -4.61
CA ASP A 155 1.84 -33.82 -3.90
C ASP A 155 2.29 -33.88 -2.42
N PRO A 156 1.50 -33.38 -1.45
CA PRO A 156 1.89 -33.39 -0.05
C PRO A 156 2.08 -34.81 0.49
N TYR A 157 1.42 -35.82 -0.09
CA TYR A 157 1.54 -37.21 0.34
C TYR A 157 2.84 -37.86 -0.12
N GLN A 158 3.51 -37.29 -1.14
CA GLN A 158 4.81 -37.77 -1.63
C GLN A 158 6.01 -37.10 -0.95
N LEU A 159 5.79 -36.04 -0.17
CA LEU A 159 6.88 -35.29 0.47
C LEU A 159 7.23 -35.77 1.88
N TRP A 160 6.27 -36.28 2.65
CA TRP A 160 6.51 -36.54 4.08
C TRP A 160 5.55 -37.55 4.71
N LEU A 161 5.38 -38.76 4.17
CA LEU A 161 4.57 -39.76 4.90
C LEU A 161 5.00 -41.22 4.76
N ASP A 162 6.23 -41.51 4.31
CA ASP A 162 6.73 -42.89 4.36
C ASP A 162 8.05 -43.00 5.14
N PRO A 163 8.01 -43.33 6.44
CA PRO A 163 9.21 -43.60 7.23
C PRO A 163 9.97 -44.87 6.79
N GLU A 164 9.36 -45.72 5.93
CA GLU A 164 10.00 -46.88 5.32
C GLU A 164 10.52 -46.59 3.90
N SER A 165 10.20 -45.43 3.32
CA SER A 165 10.79 -45.02 2.05
C SER A 165 12.28 -44.77 2.24
N PRO A 166 13.15 -45.40 1.43
CA PRO A 166 14.58 -45.14 1.51
C PRO A 166 14.80 -43.64 1.31
N ALA A 167 15.63 -43.04 2.18
CA ALA A 167 15.93 -41.61 2.26
C ALA A 167 16.63 -41.02 1.01
N GLY A 168 16.21 -41.37 -0.21
CA GLY A 168 16.89 -41.01 -1.45
C GLY A 168 16.01 -40.99 -2.70
N GLY A 169 14.67 -40.92 -2.58
CA GLY A 169 13.77 -40.89 -3.75
C GLY A 169 12.79 -39.70 -3.80
N ALA A 170 12.22 -39.29 -2.67
CA ALA A 170 11.32 -38.15 -2.62
C ALA A 170 12.12 -36.83 -2.60
N PRO A 171 11.78 -35.85 -3.44
CA PRO A 171 12.39 -34.53 -3.35
C PRO A 171 12.04 -33.91 -1.98
N ASP A 172 13.03 -33.35 -1.29
CA ASP A 172 12.79 -32.57 -0.07
C ASP A 172 11.86 -31.38 -0.36
N HIS A 173 11.15 -30.89 0.66
CA HIS A 173 10.32 -29.68 0.61
C HIS A 173 11.02 -28.49 -0.04
N ALA A 174 12.34 -28.36 0.16
CA ALA A 174 13.17 -27.33 -0.47
C ALA A 174 13.28 -27.51 -2.00
N ALA A 175 13.36 -28.75 -2.49
CA ALA A 175 13.51 -29.04 -3.92
C ALA A 175 12.21 -28.79 -4.71
N VAL A 176 11.05 -28.84 -4.05
CA VAL A 176 9.74 -28.55 -4.67
C VAL A 176 9.17 -27.19 -4.31
N HIS A 177 9.93 -26.36 -3.59
CA HIS A 177 9.50 -25.03 -3.17
C HIS A 177 8.14 -25.03 -2.44
N ALA A 178 7.88 -26.04 -1.59
CA ALA A 178 6.55 -26.30 -1.01
C ALA A 178 5.99 -25.14 -0.15
N GLY A 179 6.84 -24.24 0.33
CA GLY A 179 6.46 -23.05 1.10
C GLY A 179 6.44 -21.74 0.30
N GLU A 180 6.83 -21.77 -0.97
CA GLU A 180 6.99 -20.58 -1.80
C GLU A 180 5.73 -20.29 -2.62
N SER A 181 5.15 -19.12 -2.41
CA SER A 181 4.02 -18.61 -3.19
C SER A 181 4.43 -17.32 -3.90
N GLY A 182 3.90 -17.13 -5.10
CA GLY A 182 4.23 -16.02 -5.97
C GLY A 182 3.04 -15.14 -6.30
N LEU A 183 3.33 -13.87 -6.59
CA LEU A 183 2.37 -12.94 -7.18
C LEU A 183 2.99 -12.30 -8.42
N VAL A 184 2.31 -12.45 -9.56
CA VAL A 184 2.59 -11.68 -10.76
C VAL A 184 1.59 -10.53 -10.84
N ILE A 185 2.09 -9.29 -10.80
CA ILE A 185 1.26 -8.09 -10.80
C ILE A 185 1.45 -7.28 -12.09
N VAL A 186 0.34 -6.80 -12.65
CA VAL A 186 0.32 -5.92 -13.81
C VAL A 186 -0.24 -4.57 -13.37
N PRO A 187 0.56 -3.48 -13.44
CA PRO A 187 0.05 -2.17 -13.11
C PRO A 187 -0.96 -1.71 -14.15
N ASP A 188 -1.87 -0.83 -13.74
CA ASP A 188 -2.69 -0.08 -14.66
C ASP A 188 -1.82 0.92 -15.44
N GLY A 189 -2.02 0.98 -16.76
CA GLY A 189 -1.17 1.73 -17.68
C GLY A 189 -1.63 1.60 -19.12
N ARG A 190 -1.32 2.62 -19.94
CA ARG A 190 -1.67 2.66 -21.38
C ARG A 190 -0.56 2.16 -22.30
N GLU A 191 0.59 1.85 -21.73
CA GLU A 191 1.73 1.32 -22.46
C GLU A 191 1.41 -0.08 -22.99
N ALA A 192 2.07 -0.49 -24.08
CA ALA A 192 1.84 -1.82 -24.67
C ALA A 192 2.28 -2.96 -23.74
N ARG A 193 3.21 -2.69 -22.81
CA ARG A 193 3.82 -3.66 -21.89
C ARG A 193 3.91 -3.09 -20.47
N PRO A 194 2.77 -2.87 -19.79
CA PRO A 194 2.77 -2.27 -18.47
C PRO A 194 3.59 -3.14 -17.50
N THR A 195 4.67 -2.57 -16.98
CA THR A 195 5.62 -3.27 -16.10
C THR A 195 5.64 -2.58 -14.73
N PRO A 196 5.48 -3.32 -13.61
CA PRO A 196 5.50 -2.70 -12.30
C PRO A 196 6.90 -2.19 -11.95
N GLY A 197 6.99 -0.95 -11.46
CA GLY A 197 8.22 -0.43 -10.87
C GLY A 197 8.53 -1.06 -9.50
N LEU A 198 9.78 -0.93 -9.06
CA LEU A 198 10.26 -1.52 -7.79
C LEU A 198 9.41 -1.12 -6.58
N HIS A 199 8.98 0.14 -6.51
CA HIS A 199 8.15 0.63 -5.42
C HIS A 199 6.81 -0.12 -5.31
N LEU A 200 6.15 -0.40 -6.44
CA LEU A 200 4.88 -1.13 -6.45
C LEU A 200 5.08 -2.58 -6.01
N ILE A 201 6.13 -3.23 -6.53
CA ILE A 201 6.50 -4.60 -6.14
C ILE A 201 6.72 -4.70 -4.62
N GLU A 202 7.54 -3.81 -4.06
CA GLU A 202 7.90 -3.82 -2.65
C GLU A 202 6.69 -3.49 -1.75
N ARG A 203 5.83 -2.55 -2.19
CA ARG A 203 4.60 -2.21 -1.49
C ARG A 203 3.64 -3.40 -1.41
N VAL A 204 3.42 -4.09 -2.53
CA VAL A 204 2.56 -5.27 -2.58
C VAL A 204 3.14 -6.38 -1.72
N ARG A 205 4.44 -6.69 -1.89
CA ARG A 205 5.16 -7.71 -1.12
C ARG A 205 4.97 -7.49 0.38
N ARG A 206 5.31 -6.30 0.88
CA ARG A 206 5.19 -5.96 2.29
C ARG A 206 3.76 -6.07 2.79
N PHE A 207 2.81 -5.51 2.06
CA PHE A 207 1.40 -5.52 2.45
C PHE A 207 0.85 -6.94 2.58
N VAL A 208 1.14 -7.81 1.62
CA VAL A 208 0.68 -9.19 1.65
C VAL A 208 1.44 -9.99 2.71
N GLN A 209 2.76 -9.83 2.81
CA GLN A 209 3.59 -10.56 3.78
C GLN A 209 3.21 -10.27 5.24
N GLU A 210 2.87 -9.03 5.59
CA GLU A 210 2.32 -8.66 6.92
C GLU A 210 1.03 -9.42 7.30
N ARG A 211 0.36 -10.01 6.29
CA ARG A 211 -0.93 -10.72 6.42
C ARG A 211 -0.80 -12.22 6.15
N SER A 212 0.38 -12.68 5.77
CA SER A 212 0.72 -14.08 5.55
C SER A 212 1.17 -14.77 6.85
N SER A 213 1.32 -16.10 6.80
CA SER A 213 2.03 -16.84 7.84
C SER A 213 3.50 -16.41 7.89
N ALA A 214 4.11 -16.43 9.07
CA ALA A 214 5.54 -16.16 9.24
C ALA A 214 6.44 -17.17 8.52
N THR A 215 5.91 -18.35 8.20
CA THR A 215 6.62 -19.42 7.48
C THR A 215 6.37 -19.41 5.98
N ALA A 216 5.49 -18.53 5.48
CA ALA A 216 5.22 -18.44 4.05
C ALA A 216 6.35 -17.66 3.37
N ASP A 217 6.92 -18.23 2.31
CA ASP A 217 7.86 -17.52 1.45
C ASP A 217 7.08 -16.88 0.30
N LEU A 218 7.19 -15.56 0.15
CA LEU A 218 6.40 -14.79 -0.81
C LEU A 218 7.32 -13.98 -1.72
N TRP A 219 7.24 -14.24 -3.02
CA TRP A 219 7.82 -13.36 -4.03
C TRP A 219 6.73 -12.59 -4.78
N VAL A 220 7.11 -11.41 -5.27
CA VAL A 220 6.27 -10.54 -6.11
C VAL A 220 7.10 -10.08 -7.30
N ALA A 221 6.55 -10.21 -8.50
CA ALA A 221 7.21 -9.83 -9.74
C ALA A 221 6.23 -9.23 -10.77
N GLY A 222 6.77 -8.63 -11.82
CA GLY A 222 6.01 -8.25 -13.02
C GLY A 222 5.87 -9.40 -14.01
N PRO A 223 4.99 -9.25 -15.03
CA PRO A 223 4.85 -10.26 -16.07
C PRO A 223 6.02 -10.23 -17.06
N GLU A 224 6.31 -11.37 -17.66
CA GLU A 224 7.03 -11.42 -18.94
C GLU A 224 6.03 -11.36 -20.10
N TRP A 225 6.27 -10.43 -21.03
CA TRP A 225 5.36 -10.20 -22.16
C TRP A 225 5.75 -11.04 -23.37
N VAL A 226 4.87 -11.95 -23.78
CA VAL A 226 5.00 -12.71 -25.03
C VAL A 226 4.15 -12.06 -26.12
N ALA A 227 4.76 -11.79 -27.27
CA ALA A 227 4.04 -11.23 -28.41
C ALA A 227 3.23 -12.32 -29.12
N VAL A 228 1.93 -12.10 -29.27
CA VAL A 228 1.03 -12.99 -30.02
C VAL A 228 0.45 -12.22 -31.20
N SER A 229 0.58 -12.77 -32.41
CA SER A 229 -0.03 -12.21 -33.62
C SER A 229 -1.27 -13.03 -33.97
N VAL A 230 -2.39 -12.36 -34.21
CA VAL A 230 -3.66 -13.00 -34.58
C VAL A 230 -4.04 -12.51 -35.98
N ASN A 231 -4.13 -13.44 -36.93
CA ASN A 231 -4.68 -13.17 -38.26
C ASN A 231 -6.15 -13.60 -38.26
N VAL A 232 -7.05 -12.67 -38.58
CA VAL A 232 -8.48 -12.95 -38.73
C VAL A 232 -8.85 -12.78 -40.20
N SER A 233 -9.34 -13.85 -40.81
CA SER A 233 -10.00 -13.79 -42.13
C SER A 233 -11.50 -13.80 -41.92
N VAL A 234 -12.20 -12.87 -42.58
CA VAL A 234 -13.66 -12.80 -42.65
C VAL A 234 -14.14 -13.57 -43.88
#